data_AF-A0A1D3TZC2-F1
#
_entry.id   AF-A0A1D3TZC2-F1
#
_cell.length_a   1.000
_cell.length_b   1.000
_cell.length_c   1.000
_cell.angle_alpha   90.00
_cell.angle_beta   90.00
_cell.angle_gamma   90.00
#
_symmetry.space_group_name_H-M   'P 1'
#
loop_
_entity.id
_entity.type
_entity.pdbx_description
1 polymer ?
#
loop_
_entity_poly.entity_id
_entity_poly.type
_entity_poly.pdbx_seq_one_letter_code
_entity_poly.pdbx_strand_id
1 'polypeptide(L)'
;MKASGGISSWILIRRLKCGGCRKLHNELPDVLTPYKHYASEIIEDVADGAVTADDPATEDYPCEATMERWKGWIDRNILRIDGMLKSVGYRLLDFSEQLLKSGISLLMELREAGAGWLGTVLRLIYNSGGFLPP
;
A
#
# COMPACT_ATOMS: atom_id res chain seq x y z
N MET A 1 9.85 5.49 11.39
CA MET A 1 8.96 4.35 11.10
C MET A 1 9.29 3.24 12.08
N LYS A 2 8.31 2.48 12.61
CA LYS A 2 8.60 1.29 13.42
C LYS A 2 8.81 0.09 12.47
N ALA A 3 10.00 -0.50 12.52
CA ALA A 3 10.31 -1.78 11.89
C ALA A 3 10.04 -2.93 12.88
N SER A 4 10.14 -4.19 12.42
CA SER A 4 9.98 -5.37 13.28
C SER A 4 10.91 -5.28 14.50
N GLY A 5 10.44 -5.74 15.66
CA GLY A 5 11.17 -5.65 16.93
C GLY A 5 11.27 -4.25 17.56
N GLY A 6 10.49 -3.26 17.10
CA GLY A 6 10.39 -1.94 17.75
C GLY A 6 11.47 -0.92 17.37
N ILE A 7 12.31 -1.25 16.38
CA ILE A 7 13.39 -0.37 15.89
C ILE A 7 12.79 0.83 15.16
N SER A 8 13.29 2.04 15.45
CA SER A 8 12.88 3.27 14.76
C SER A 8 13.97 3.78 13.82
N SER A 9 13.58 4.12 12.59
CA SER A 9 14.46 4.68 11.57
C SER A 9 13.95 6.02 11.03
N TRP A 10 14.89 6.88 10.65
CA TRP A 10 14.65 8.08 9.86
C TRP A 10 14.57 7.71 8.39
N ILE A 11 13.63 8.33 7.68
CA ILE A 11 13.43 8.14 6.24
C ILE A 11 13.42 9.50 5.55
N LEU A 12 14.11 9.59 4.42
CA LEU A 12 14.10 10.79 3.59
C LEU A 12 12.85 10.80 2.71
N ILE A 13 11.99 11.80 2.89
CA ILE A 13 10.82 12.01 2.04
C ILE A 13 11.15 13.05 0.98
N ARG A 14 11.12 12.64 -0.30
CA ARG A 14 11.35 13.55 -1.42
C ARG A 14 10.17 14.49 -1.59
N ARG A 15 10.47 15.74 -1.95
CA ARG A 15 9.49 16.73 -2.38
C ARG A 15 9.56 16.87 -3.89
N LEU A 16 8.48 16.54 -4.58
CA LEU A 16 8.39 16.53 -6.03
C LEU A 16 7.37 17.56 -6.51
N LYS A 17 7.60 18.16 -7.69
CA LYS A 17 6.66 19.09 -8.31
C LYS A 17 5.66 18.30 -9.16
N CYS A 18 4.37 18.39 -8.83
CA CYS A 18 3.33 17.69 -9.57
C CYS A 18 3.16 18.29 -10.97
N GLY A 19 3.10 17.41 -11.99
CA GLY A 19 2.85 17.80 -13.38
C GLY A 19 1.47 18.45 -13.57
N GLY A 20 0.44 17.95 -12.89
CA GLY A 20 -0.94 18.41 -13.01
C GLY A 20 -1.24 19.73 -12.29
N CYS A 21 -1.03 19.79 -10.97
CA CYS A 21 -1.39 20.97 -10.18
C CYS A 21 -0.25 22.01 -10.04
N ARG A 22 0.97 21.69 -10.52
CA ARG A 22 2.18 22.53 -10.48
C ARG A 22 2.70 22.88 -9.07
N LYS A 23 2.12 22.33 -7.99
CA LYS A 23 2.56 22.51 -6.61
C LYS A 23 3.60 21.46 -6.20
N LEU A 24 4.29 21.70 -5.08
CA LEU A 24 5.19 20.73 -4.45
C LEU A 24 4.39 19.78 -3.55
N HIS A 25 4.60 18.48 -3.72
CA HIS A 25 4.02 17.41 -2.91
C HIS A 25 5.11 16.54 -2.30
N ASN A 26 4.81 15.97 -1.13
CA ASN A 26 5.64 14.92 -0.56
C ASN A 26 5.32 13.62 -1.30
N GLU A 27 6.35 12.90 -1.70
CA GLU A 27 6.20 11.54 -2.19
C GLU A 27 5.81 10.61 -1.03
N LEU A 28 4.90 9.68 -1.28
CA LEU A 28 4.72 8.50 -0.44
C LEU A 28 5.73 7.44 -0.87
N PRO A 29 6.75 7.09 -0.05
CA PRO A 29 7.63 5.95 -0.32
C PRO A 29 6.88 4.64 -0.10
N ASP A 30 7.36 3.56 -0.72
CA ASP A 30 6.80 2.20 -0.62
C ASP A 30 6.84 1.61 0.80
N VAL A 31 7.80 2.03 1.63
CA VAL A 31 7.90 1.58 3.02
C VAL A 31 6.83 2.15 3.95
N LEU A 32 6.09 3.19 3.54
CA LEU A 32 5.06 3.83 4.38
C LEU A 32 3.65 3.48 3.92
N THR A 33 2.79 3.20 4.89
CA THR A 33 1.35 3.15 4.67
C THR A 33 0.66 4.34 5.36
N PRO A 34 -0.13 5.16 4.64
CA PRO A 34 -0.81 6.32 5.21
C PRO A 34 -1.66 5.98 6.42
N TYR A 35 -1.59 6.84 7.45
CA TYR A 35 -2.29 6.70 8.73
C TYR A 35 -1.95 5.47 9.57
N LYS A 36 -0.87 4.74 9.22
CA LYS A 36 -0.41 3.56 9.97
C LYS A 36 1.02 3.79 10.46
N HIS A 37 1.31 3.31 11.67
CA HIS A 37 2.60 3.55 12.33
C HIS A 37 3.68 2.51 11.99
N TYR A 38 3.33 1.51 11.18
CA TYR A 38 4.15 0.36 10.84
C TYR A 38 4.64 0.47 9.40
N ALA A 39 5.78 -0.17 9.13
CA ALA A 39 6.24 -0.35 7.76
C ALA A 39 5.19 -1.08 6.94
N SER A 40 5.10 -0.76 5.64
CA SER A 40 4.19 -1.45 4.72
C SER A 40 4.42 -2.95 4.69
N GLU A 41 5.68 -3.39 4.80
CA GLU A 41 6.09 -4.80 4.87
C GLU A 41 5.37 -5.56 5.99
N ILE A 42 5.37 -5.03 7.22
CA ILE A 42 4.69 -5.69 8.36
C ILE A 42 3.18 -5.80 8.12
N ILE A 43 2.59 -4.76 7.53
CA ILE A 43 1.15 -4.74 7.23
C ILE A 43 0.83 -5.75 6.13
N GLU A 44 1.73 -5.89 5.16
CA GLU A 44 1.66 -6.86 4.07
C GLU A 44 1.74 -8.30 4.60
N ASP A 45 2.72 -8.61 5.43
CA ASP A 45 2.89 -9.94 6.03
C ASP A 45 1.67 -10.35 6.85
N VAL A 46 1.07 -9.40 7.59
CA VAL A 46 -0.19 -9.62 8.31
C VAL A 46 -1.33 -9.90 7.34
N ALA A 47 -1.41 -9.16 6.22
CA ALA A 47 -2.46 -9.33 5.22
C ALA A 47 -2.34 -10.68 4.49
N ASP A 48 -1.12 -11.16 4.27
CA ASP A 48 -0.79 -12.44 3.66
C ASP A 48 -0.83 -13.61 4.65
N GLY A 49 -0.97 -13.32 5.94
CA GLY A 49 -1.00 -14.33 7.00
C GLY A 49 0.38 -14.93 7.32
N ALA A 50 1.45 -14.33 6.82
CA ALA A 50 2.83 -14.68 7.17
C ALA A 50 3.17 -14.30 8.63
N VAL A 51 2.51 -13.26 9.16
CA VAL A 51 2.59 -12.85 10.56
C VAL A 51 1.22 -13.01 11.23
N THR A 52 1.21 -13.67 12.40
CA THR A 52 0.01 -13.88 13.23
C THR A 52 0.25 -13.42 14.66
N ALA A 53 -0.82 -13.27 15.45
CA ALA A 53 -0.72 -12.86 16.86
C ALA A 53 0.03 -13.87 17.74
N ASP A 54 0.15 -15.13 17.29
CA ASP A 54 0.88 -16.19 17.99
C ASP A 54 2.38 -16.21 17.65
N ASP A 55 2.85 -15.35 16.73
CA ASP A 55 4.28 -15.27 16.37
C ASP A 55 5.08 -14.65 17.53
N PRO A 56 6.03 -15.39 18.15
CA PRO A 56 6.85 -14.90 19.26
C PRO A 56 7.63 -13.61 18.94
N ALA A 57 7.92 -13.35 17.67
CA ALA A 57 8.60 -12.13 17.24
C ALA A 57 7.70 -10.87 17.27
N THR A 58 6.39 -11.05 17.42
CA THR A 58 5.38 -9.98 17.37
C THR A 58 4.57 -9.82 18.64
N GLU A 59 4.97 -10.52 19.71
CA GLU A 59 4.25 -10.68 20.99
C GLU A 59 3.75 -9.35 21.60
N ASP A 60 4.39 -8.21 21.28
CA ASP A 60 3.95 -6.88 21.70
C ASP A 60 3.50 -5.92 20.57
N TYR A 61 3.92 -6.13 19.30
CA TYR A 61 3.68 -5.15 18.22
C TYR A 61 3.71 -5.77 16.81
N PRO A 62 2.60 -5.76 16.05
CA PRO A 62 1.26 -5.23 16.37
C PRO A 62 0.38 -6.20 17.16
N CYS A 63 -0.55 -5.70 17.96
CA CYS A 63 -1.56 -6.56 18.60
C CYS A 63 -2.61 -7.08 17.60
N GLU A 64 -3.28 -8.19 17.94
CA GLU A 64 -4.29 -8.84 17.10
C GLU A 64 -5.37 -7.88 16.59
N ALA A 65 -5.97 -7.07 17.48
CA ALA A 65 -6.98 -6.08 17.10
C ALA A 65 -6.47 -5.02 16.10
N THR A 66 -5.17 -4.77 16.04
CA THR A 66 -4.55 -3.91 15.03
C THR A 66 -4.40 -4.65 13.69
N MET A 67 -3.99 -5.92 13.74
CA MET A 67 -3.89 -6.79 12.56
C MET A 67 -5.24 -6.95 11.86
N GLU A 68 -6.31 -7.22 12.61
CA GLU A 68 -7.68 -7.34 12.08
C GLU A 68 -8.17 -6.06 11.39
N ARG A 69 -7.86 -4.89 11.97
CA ARG A 69 -8.20 -3.60 11.35
C ARG A 69 -7.52 -3.41 10.02
N TRP A 70 -6.27 -3.86 9.86
CA TRP A 70 -5.56 -3.76 8.59
C TRP A 70 -6.13 -4.70 7.54
N LYS A 71 -6.40 -5.96 7.90
CA LYS A 71 -7.08 -6.93 7.03
C LYS A 71 -8.41 -6.37 6.54
N GLY A 72 -9.27 -5.94 7.47
CA GLY A 72 -10.56 -5.35 7.12
C GLY A 72 -10.43 -4.05 6.31
N TRP A 73 -9.40 -3.24 6.53
CA TRP A 73 -9.15 -2.05 5.72
C TRP A 73 -8.78 -2.39 4.28
N ILE A 74 -7.93 -3.40 4.06
CA ILE A 74 -7.58 -3.89 2.71
C ILE A 74 -8.85 -4.44 2.05
N ASP A 75 -9.60 -5.30 2.73
CA ASP A 75 -10.81 -5.94 2.20
C ASP A 75 -11.85 -4.92 1.73
N ARG A 76 -12.12 -3.88 2.54
CA ARG A 76 -13.04 -2.79 2.18
C ARG A 76 -12.57 -1.98 0.97
N ASN A 77 -11.28 -2.00 0.67
CA ASN A 77 -10.67 -1.20 -0.37
C ASN A 77 -10.30 -1.98 -1.64
N ILE A 78 -10.46 -3.30 -1.70
CA ILE A 78 -10.05 -4.14 -2.85
C ILE A 78 -10.53 -3.57 -4.19
N LEU A 79 -11.84 -3.33 -4.33
CA LEU A 79 -12.42 -2.82 -5.58
C LEU A 79 -11.92 -1.41 -5.93
N ARG A 80 -11.70 -0.58 -4.92
CA ARG A 80 -11.18 0.78 -5.08
C ARG A 80 -9.73 0.75 -5.54
N ILE A 81 -8.92 -0.11 -4.93
CA ILE A 81 -7.51 -0.32 -5.28
C ILE A 81 -7.44 -0.75 -6.74
N ASP A 82 -8.19 -1.76 -7.16
CA ASP A 82 -8.19 -2.23 -8.55
C ASP A 82 -8.61 -1.14 -9.54
N GLY A 83 -9.69 -0.43 -9.25
CA GLY A 83 -10.14 0.68 -10.09
C GLY A 83 -9.09 1.79 -10.21
N MET A 84 -8.39 2.09 -9.11
CA MET A 84 -7.31 3.08 -9.11
C MET A 84 -6.08 2.60 -9.88
N LEU A 85 -5.65 1.34 -9.69
CA LEU A 85 -4.52 0.76 -10.42
C LEU A 85 -4.79 0.77 -11.93
N LYS A 86 -6.00 0.38 -12.35
CA LYS A 86 -6.42 0.44 -13.77
C LYS A 86 -6.40 1.88 -14.30
N SER A 87 -6.95 2.83 -13.55
CA SER A 87 -6.95 4.24 -13.92
C SER A 87 -5.53 4.82 -14.03
N VAL A 88 -4.64 4.47 -13.10
CA VAL A 88 -3.23 4.87 -13.10
C VAL A 88 -2.51 4.25 -14.29
N GLY A 89 -2.68 2.95 -14.52
CA GLY A 89 -2.09 2.24 -15.65
C GLY A 89 -2.47 2.86 -16.99
N TYR A 90 -3.75 3.16 -17.18
CA TYR A 90 -4.22 3.84 -18.39
C TYR A 90 -3.62 5.26 -18.56
N ARG A 91 -3.68 6.08 -17.50
CA ARG A 91 -3.28 7.50 -17.59
C ARG A 91 -1.77 7.71 -17.67
N LEU A 92 -0.98 6.86 -17.02
CA LEU A 92 0.44 7.12 -16.76
C LEU A 92 1.37 6.05 -17.33
N LEU A 93 0.89 4.82 -17.56
CA LEU A 93 1.70 3.69 -18.04
C LEU A 93 1.30 3.21 -19.44
N ASP A 94 0.42 3.96 -20.12
CA ASP A 94 -0.05 3.71 -21.48
C ASP A 94 -0.73 2.34 -21.66
N PHE A 95 -1.36 1.83 -20.59
CA PHE A 95 -2.15 0.60 -20.67
C PHE A 95 -3.43 0.82 -21.50
N SER A 96 -3.88 -0.23 -22.18
CA SER A 96 -5.01 -0.12 -23.11
C SER A 96 -6.34 0.13 -22.40
N GLU A 97 -7.29 0.76 -23.09
CA GLU A 97 -8.67 0.94 -22.59
C GLU A 97 -9.38 -0.40 -22.32
N GLN A 98 -8.94 -1.49 -22.97
CA GLN A 98 -9.47 -2.83 -22.74
C GLN A 98 -9.21 -3.28 -21.30
N LEU A 99 -8.08 -2.90 -20.70
CA LEU A 99 -7.77 -3.21 -19.31
C LEU A 99 -8.79 -2.56 -18.35
N LEU A 100 -9.22 -1.33 -18.64
CA LEU A 100 -10.25 -0.64 -17.83
C LEU A 100 -11.57 -1.40 -17.81
N LYS A 101 -11.91 -2.07 -18.91
CA LYS A 101 -13.15 -2.84 -19.09
C LYS A 101 -13.01 -4.32 -18.69
N SER A 102 -11.78 -4.77 -18.41
CA SER A 102 -11.49 -6.15 -18.07
C SER A 102 -11.91 -6.49 -16.64
N GLY A 103 -12.17 -7.78 -16.39
CA GLY A 103 -12.38 -8.34 -15.05
C GLY A 103 -11.08 -8.65 -14.28
N ILE A 104 -9.91 -8.34 -14.85
CA ILE A 104 -8.60 -8.63 -14.25
C ILE A 104 -8.44 -7.83 -12.95
N SER A 105 -7.95 -8.46 -11.89
CA SER A 105 -7.56 -7.78 -10.65
C SER A 105 -6.06 -7.49 -10.68
N LEU A 106 -5.68 -6.23 -10.91
CA LEU A 106 -4.29 -5.81 -10.86
C LEU A 106 -3.72 -5.90 -9.44
N LEU A 107 -4.57 -5.78 -8.42
CA LEU A 107 -4.18 -6.02 -7.04
C LEU A 107 -3.72 -7.46 -6.83
N MET A 108 -4.50 -8.43 -7.29
CA MET A 108 -4.15 -9.84 -7.14
C MET A 108 -2.90 -10.20 -7.94
N GLU A 109 -2.78 -9.71 -9.18
CA GLU A 109 -1.57 -9.90 -10.00
C GLU A 109 -0.31 -9.35 -9.31
N LEU A 110 -0.39 -8.15 -8.72
CA LEU A 110 0.73 -7.57 -7.97
C LEU A 110 1.04 -8.34 -6.69
N ARG A 111 0.02 -8.85 -6.00
CA ARG A 111 0.17 -9.66 -4.79
C ARG A 111 0.81 -11.02 -5.09
N GLU A 112 0.44 -11.65 -6.20
CA GLU A 112 1.02 -12.92 -6.67
C GLU A 112 2.45 -12.76 -7.19
N ALA A 113 2.83 -11.56 -7.68
CA ALA A 113 4.19 -11.27 -8.11
C ALA A 113 5.22 -11.33 -6.96
N GLY A 114 4.77 -11.22 -5.70
CA GLY A 114 5.58 -11.45 -4.50
C GLY A 114 5.60 -10.27 -3.54
N ALA A 115 6.61 -10.27 -2.67
CA ALA A 115 6.75 -9.29 -1.58
C ALA A 115 6.89 -7.84 -2.07
N GLY A 116 6.44 -6.90 -1.25
CA GLY A 116 6.41 -5.47 -1.52
C GLY A 116 5.19 -5.00 -2.32
N TRP A 117 4.20 -5.85 -2.52
CA TRP A 117 3.00 -5.51 -3.29
C TRP A 117 2.22 -4.36 -2.66
N LEU A 118 2.08 -4.32 -1.34
CA LEU A 118 1.27 -3.32 -0.66
C LEU A 118 1.92 -1.94 -0.77
N GLY A 119 3.23 -1.88 -0.50
CA GLY A 119 4.02 -0.66 -0.67
C GLY A 119 3.96 -0.13 -2.10
N THR A 120 4.07 -1.02 -3.09
CA THR A 120 3.99 -0.67 -4.51
C THR A 120 2.63 -0.10 -4.88
N VAL A 121 1.54 -0.78 -4.49
CA VAL A 121 0.16 -0.35 -4.74
C VAL A 121 -0.10 1.03 -4.14
N LEU A 122 0.28 1.23 -2.87
CA LEU A 122 0.05 2.51 -2.18
C LEU A 122 0.85 3.64 -2.81
N ARG A 123 2.12 3.39 -3.13
CA ARG A 123 2.97 4.36 -3.84
C ARG A 123 2.35 4.79 -5.16
N LEU A 124 1.85 3.83 -5.96
CA LEU A 124 1.19 4.12 -7.24
C LEU A 124 -0.08 4.96 -7.06
N ILE A 125 -0.94 4.59 -6.11
CA ILE A 125 -2.21 5.27 -5.87
C ILE A 125 -1.98 6.70 -5.36
N TYR A 126 -1.23 6.86 -4.27
CA TYR A 126 -1.11 8.15 -3.58
C TYR A 126 -0.28 9.15 -4.38
N ASN A 127 0.81 8.71 -5.02
CA ASN A 127 1.63 9.62 -5.84
C ASN A 127 0.95 10.01 -7.16
N SER A 128 -0.11 9.30 -7.56
CA SER A 128 -0.96 9.64 -8.71
C SER A 128 -2.18 10.49 -8.33
N GLY A 129 -2.26 10.96 -7.08
CA GLY A 129 -3.35 11.80 -6.56
C GLY A 129 -4.57 11.04 -6.05
N GLY A 130 -4.49 9.71 -5.94
CA GLY A 130 -5.52 8.88 -5.31
C GLY A 130 -5.36 8.78 -3.79
N PHE A 131 -6.31 8.12 -3.14
CA PHE A 131 -6.24 7.79 -1.71
C PHE A 131 -7.20 6.65 -1.35
N LEU A 132 -6.87 5.91 -0.31
CA LEU A 132 -7.74 4.90 0.29
C LEU A 132 -8.40 5.45 1.56
N PRO A 133 -9.74 5.38 1.70
CA PRO A 133 -10.40 5.66 2.97
C PRO A 133 -9.95 4.67 4.07
N PRO A 134 -9.93 5.10 5.34
CA PRO A 134 -9.61 4.24 6.50
C PRO A 134 -10.66 3.15 6.73
#